data_AF-A0A068N175-F1
#
_entry.id   AF-A0A068N175-F1
#
_cell.length_a   1.000
_cell.length_b   1.000
_cell.length_c   1.000
_cell.angle_alpha   90.00
_cell.angle_beta   90.00
_cell.angle_gamma   90.00
#
_symmetry.space_group_name_H-M   'P 1'
#
loop_
_entity.id
_entity.type
_entity.pdbx_description
1 polymer ?
#
loop_
_entity_poly.entity_id
_entity_poly.type
_entity_poly.pdbx_seq_one_letter_code
_entity_poly.pdbx_strand_id
1 'polypeptide(L)' 'MESRRLSIRVPDPLLARLESYLDHQGLTVTEGVLAAIASYVGDNDRLPLVERVSRLEKRLAILEGKG' A
#
# COMPACT_ATOMS: atom_id res chain seq x y z
N MET A 1 15.61 -10.93 13.94
CA MET A 1 14.82 -10.94 12.69
C MET A 1 15.77 -10.62 11.56
N GLU A 2 16.04 -11.54 10.64
CA GLU A 2 16.98 -11.29 9.55
C GLU A 2 16.30 -10.44 8.46
N SER A 3 16.85 -9.26 8.19
CA SER A 3 16.37 -8.38 7.12
C SER A 3 16.89 -8.89 5.77
N ARG A 4 16.01 -9.43 4.93
CA ARG A 4 16.35 -9.82 3.56
C ARG A 4 16.18 -8.63 2.62
N ARG A 5 17.14 -8.42 1.71
CA ARG A 5 17.11 -7.34 0.72
C ARG A 5 16.53 -7.87 -0.59
N LEU A 6 15.55 -7.14 -1.14
CA LEU A 6 15.00 -7.36 -2.47
C LEU A 6 15.47 -6.21 -3.37
N SER A 7 15.92 -6.52 -4.59
CA SER A 7 16.26 -5.52 -5.61
C SER A 7 15.47 -5.82 -6.88
N ILE A 8 14.80 -4.82 -7.41
CA ILE A 8 13.96 -4.92 -8.61
C ILE A 8 14.39 -3.87 -9.63
N ARG A 9 14.34 -4.22 -10.92
CA ARG A 9 14.45 -3.24 -12.00
C ARG A 9 13.06 -2.75 -12.35
N VAL A 10 12.88 -1.44 -12.32
CA VAL A 10 11.59 -0.78 -12.58
C VAL A 10 11.79 0.18 -13.74
N PRO A 11 10.88 0.22 -14.73
CA PRO A 11 10.91 1.26 -15.76
C PRO A 11 10.76 2.65 -15.15
N ASP A 12 11.58 3.61 -15.58
CA ASP A 12 11.53 5.01 -15.14
C ASP A 12 10.12 5.62 -15.09
N PRO A 13 9.24 5.47 -16.10
CA PRO A 13 7.90 6.05 -16.04
C PRO A 13 7.02 5.43 -14.94
N LEU A 14 7.28 4.18 -14.57
CA LEU A 14 6.56 3.51 -13.47
C LEU A 14 7.08 4.00 -12.11
N LEU A 15 8.40 4.19 -11.98
CA LEU A 15 8.99 4.73 -10.76
C LEU A 15 8.51 6.17 -10.50
N ALA A 16 8.52 7.03 -11.53
CA ALA A 16 8.06 8.41 -11.40
C ALA A 16 6.58 8.51 -10.98
N ARG A 17 5.72 7.63 -11.52
CA ARG A 17 4.32 7.53 -11.11
C ARG A 17 4.17 7.08 -9.65
N LEU A 18 4.98 6.11 -9.23
CA LEU A 18 4.98 5.63 -7.85
C LEU A 18 5.43 6.73 -6.88
N GLU A 19 6.52 7.42 -7.19
CA GLU A 19 7.03 8.53 -6.38
C GLU A 19 5.99 9.65 -6.22
N SER A 20 5.35 10.07 -7.31
CA SER A 20 4.28 11.07 -7.26
C SER A 20 3.08 10.62 -6.41
N TYR A 21 2.71 9.34 -6.47
CA TYR A 21 1.61 8.81 -5.65
C TYR A 21 1.95 8.82 -4.15
N LEU A 22 3.20 8.51 -3.81
CA LEU A 22 3.66 8.40 -2.42
C LEU A 22 3.94 9.76 -1.78
N ASP A 23 4.34 10.77 -2.57
CA ASP A 23 4.56 12.14 -2.10
C ASP A 23 3.30 12.74 -1.44
N HIS A 24 2.13 12.45 -2.02
CA HIS A 24 0.83 12.83 -1.45
C HIS A 24 0.48 12.14 -0.12
N GLN A 25 1.17 11.06 0.23
CA GLN A 25 0.91 10.26 1.42
C GLN A 25 2.03 10.38 2.47
N GLY A 26 3.11 11.10 2.15
CA GLY A 26 4.28 11.22 3.03
C GLY A 26 5.03 9.89 3.23
N LEU A 27 4.91 8.96 2.29
CA LEU A 27 5.51 7.63 2.37
C LEU A 27 6.79 7.55 1.53
N THR A 28 7.75 6.75 1.99
CA THR A 28 8.93 6.41 1.19
C THR A 28 8.57 5.37 0.11
N VAL A 29 9.37 5.31 -0.96
CA VAL A 29 9.25 4.29 -2.01
C VAL A 29 9.25 2.88 -1.42
N THR A 30 10.10 2.63 -0.42
CA THR A 30 10.18 1.32 0.26
C THR A 30 8.87 0.98 0.97
N GLU A 31 8.30 1.92 1.73
CA GLU A 31 7.03 1.72 2.44
C GLU A 31 5.87 1.49 1.46
N GLY A 32 5.82 2.27 0.38
CA GLY A 32 4.83 2.10 -0.68
C GLY A 32 4.90 0.73 -1.36
N VAL A 33 6.12 0.28 -1.70
CA VAL A 33 6.34 -1.05 -2.31
C VAL A 33 5.99 -2.17 -1.32
N LEU A 34 6.37 -2.04 -0.05
CA LEU A 34 6.00 -3.02 0.98
C LEU A 34 4.49 -3.10 1.17
N ALA A 35 3.79 -1.97 1.23
CA ALA A 35 2.34 -1.93 1.35
C ALA A 35 1.65 -2.56 0.12
N ALA A 36 2.14 -2.29 -1.08
CA ALA A 36 1.64 -2.90 -2.31
C ALA A 36 1.85 -4.42 -2.32
N ILE A 37 3.04 -4.90 -1.96
CA ILE A 37 3.34 -6.33 -1.85
C ILE A 37 2.46 -6.99 -0.79
N ALA A 38 2.38 -6.41 0.41
CA ALA A 38 1.54 -6.90 1.50
C ALA A 38 0.06 -7.00 1.10
N SER A 39 -0.45 -5.96 0.44
CA SER A 39 -1.83 -5.95 -0.07
C SER A 39 -2.05 -6.98 -1.18
N TYR A 40 -1.04 -7.27 -2.00
CA TYR A 40 -1.13 -8.26 -3.08
C TYR A 40 -1.07 -9.70 -2.56
N VAL A 41 -0.18 -9.99 -1.60
CA VAL A 41 0.00 -11.34 -1.02
C VAL A 41 -0.99 -11.65 0.10
N GLY A 42 -1.81 -10.68 0.51
CA GLY A 42 -2.83 -10.85 1.56
C GLY A 42 -2.29 -10.74 2.99
N ASP A 43 -1.04 -10.30 3.17
CA ASP A 43 -0.40 -10.08 4.47
C ASP A 43 -0.73 -8.68 5.02
N ASN A 44 -2.04 -8.38 5.12
CA ASN A 44 -2.56 -7.07 5.53
C ASN A 44 -2.38 -6.77 7.03
N ASP A 45 -1.86 -7.72 7.83
CA ASP A 45 -1.67 -7.53 9.27
C ASP A 45 -0.56 -6.52 9.61
N ARG A 46 0.27 -6.14 8.64
CA ARG A 46 1.32 -5.12 8.79
C ARG A 46 0.96 -3.72 8.27
N LEU A 47 -0.25 -3.51 7.74
CA LEU A 47 -0.67 -2.17 7.35
C LEU A 47 -0.95 -1.31 8.60
N PRO A 48 -0.54 -0.02 8.62
CA PRO A 48 -0.87 0.89 9.70
C PRO A 48 -2.37 0.85 10.00
N LEU A 49 -2.74 0.89 11.29
CA LEU A 49 -4.14 0.76 11.74
C LEU A 49 -5.09 1.70 10.97
N VAL A 50 -4.64 2.93 10.69
CA VAL A 50 -5.35 3.92 9.88
C VAL A 50 -5.77 3.38 8.50
N GLU A 51 -4.88 2.68 7.81
CA GLU A 51 -5.17 2.16 6.47
C GLU A 51 -6.14 0.99 6.52
N ARG A 52 -6.02 0.14 7.56
CA ARG A 52 -6.94 -0.97 7.81
C ARG A 52 -8.35 -0.46 8.11
N VAL A 53 -8.47 0.55 8.96
CA VAL A 53 -9.75 1.20 9.30
C VAL A 53 -10.35 1.88 8.07
N SER A 54 -9.56 2.63 7.30
CA SER A 54 -10.06 3.33 6.11
C SER A 54 -10.54 2.37 5.01
N ARG A 55 -9.94 1.18 4.88
CA ARG A 55 -10.45 0.11 4.01
C ARG A 55 -11.75 -0.52 4.54
N LEU A 56 -11.87 -0.67 5.85
CA LEU A 56 -13.12 -1.16 6.47
C LEU A 56 -14.26 -0.17 6.25
N GLU A 57 -14.02 1.13 6.45
CA GLU A 57 -14.98 2.20 6.18
C GLU A 57 -15.46 2.19 4.72
N LYS A 58 -14.53 2.07 3.77
CA LYS A 58 -14.88 1.98 2.33
C LYS A 58 -15.73 0.75 2.01
N ARG A 59 -15.41 -0.42 2.58
CA ARG A 59 -16.18 -1.65 2.38
C ARG A 59 -17.56 -1.56 3.02
N LEU A 60 -17.65 -0.95 4.20
CA LEU A 60 -18.91 -0.73 4.91
C LEU A 60 -19.82 0.22 4.14
N ALA A 61 -19.29 1.33 3.63
CA ALA A 61 -20.06 2.28 2.82
C ALA A 61 -20.67 1.64 1.55
N ILE A 62 -19.96 0.69 0.92
CA ILE A 62 -20.48 -0.07 -0.24
C ILE A 62 -21.61 -1.02 0.17
N LEU A 63 -21.55 -1.58 1.37
CA LEU A 63 -22.57 -2.49 1.90
C LEU A 63 -23.81 -1.73 2.37
N GLU A 64 -23.62 -0.60 3.05
CA GLU A 64 -24.69 0.29 3.52
C GLU A 64 -25.40 1.01 2.37
N GLY A 65 -24.69 1.36 1.30
CA GLY A 65 -25.31 1.93 0.08
C GLY A 65 -26.11 0.93 -0.76
N LYS A 66 -26.15 -0.35 -0.36
CA LYS A 66 -26.96 -1.41 -0.99
C LYS A 66 -28.14 -1.86 -0.11
N GLY A 67 -28.42 -1.15 0.99
CA GLY A 67 -29.57 -1.36 1.87
C GLY A 67 -30.74 -0.43 1.54
#